data_AF-A0A832T1G2-F1
#
_entry.id   AF-A0A832T1G2-F1
#
_cell.length_a   1.000
_cell.length_b   1.000
_cell.length_c   1.000
_cell.angle_alpha   90.00
_cell.angle_beta   90.00
_cell.angle_gamma   90.00
#
_symmetry.space_group_name_H-M   'P 1'
#
loop_
_entity.id
_entity.type
_entity.pdbx_description
1 polymer ?
#
loop_
_entity_poly.entity_id
_entity_poly.type
_entity_poly.pdbx_seq_one_letter_code
_entity_poly.pdbx_strand_id
1 'polypeptide(L)'
;MRVYVDGEPVDVPEEATVRDALEAAGVSVPEDVTIAVFKGEQKVERETDRLRIMLETGDEELSLTVAVEDERMSEVCEELPGASVSWTTRDEVGLGPVDVSDLEFHTRRGVEVPPYTAILILPTNDPSEAYFLITKRRMAVEYICTDIHGRVTAGRELVDELRGGERVTHVEPVVERATERVVSRVTLDDGLEAGDRIITRVEIELEKNAPVSAEHLLNTLEMEEGRLRIKFRTDTFTSIEPRPFYDLPEENVDMRERGVVTVRNRGVDEGVVYVYRRDRTPVESHNVVGRVRRGMELLDVVAEGDRVLVETDPPRVNFVGLTVDEARELAEEFDVELEVNGDGDVVVDQEPRETLNVLKERKVRVEVVPEDEVIEIELYEDDAPRSVEYFRRVTKMLDRPVGRLKVHFAYADLGMIVFEGNEKLGKKLPPENNPKDRVEAGVLGVTNQAKPHAGLIGVRLEDSEEYGPTGETFEGTNVIGRVVEGLGRLREMDQSDMGRTVYVREVRGER
;
A
#
# COMPACT_ATOMS: atom_id res chain seq x y z
N MET A 1 -36.74 1.01 -8.79
CA MET A 1 -35.63 0.43 -9.58
C MET A 1 -34.80 -0.51 -8.71
N ARG A 2 -34.00 -1.38 -9.33
CA ARG A 2 -33.09 -2.28 -8.63
C ARG A 2 -31.66 -1.77 -8.72
N VAL A 3 -30.97 -1.69 -7.60
CA VAL A 3 -29.55 -1.35 -7.46
C VAL A 3 -28.85 -2.44 -6.63
N TYR A 4 -27.54 -2.35 -6.47
CA TYR A 4 -26.77 -3.30 -5.65
C TYR A 4 -25.91 -2.55 -4.64
N VAL A 5 -25.91 -2.98 -3.39
CA VAL A 5 -25.05 -2.44 -2.32
C VAL A 5 -24.11 -3.55 -1.87
N ASP A 6 -22.80 -3.36 -2.07
CA ASP A 6 -21.74 -4.34 -1.77
C ASP A 6 -21.97 -5.73 -2.38
N GLY A 7 -22.73 -5.79 -3.48
CA GLY A 7 -23.08 -7.00 -4.22
C GLY A 7 -24.50 -7.52 -3.95
N GLU A 8 -25.18 -7.04 -2.91
CA GLU A 8 -26.53 -7.45 -2.55
C GLU A 8 -27.59 -6.60 -3.26
N PRO A 9 -28.64 -7.22 -3.85
CA PRO A 9 -29.68 -6.49 -4.58
C PRO A 9 -30.63 -5.74 -3.63
N VAL A 10 -30.92 -4.47 -3.95
CA VAL A 10 -31.81 -3.60 -3.18
C VAL A 10 -32.82 -2.94 -4.12
N ASP A 11 -34.11 -3.01 -3.77
CA ASP A 11 -35.18 -2.38 -4.52
C ASP A 11 -35.53 -1.02 -3.89
N VAL A 12 -35.34 0.06 -4.66
CA VAL A 12 -35.51 1.47 -4.21
C VAL A 12 -36.48 2.23 -5.14
N PRO A 13 -37.04 3.38 -4.74
CA PRO A 13 -37.87 4.21 -5.63
C PRO A 13 -37.16 4.65 -6.92
N GLU A 14 -37.93 5.02 -7.96
CA GLU A 14 -37.36 5.75 -9.10
C GLU A 14 -36.94 7.14 -8.60
N GLU A 15 -35.70 7.57 -8.89
CA GLU A 15 -35.03 8.78 -8.33
C GLU A 15 -34.42 8.64 -6.92
N ALA A 16 -34.21 7.42 -6.43
CA ALA A 16 -33.50 7.19 -5.17
C ALA A 16 -32.04 7.68 -5.21
N THR A 17 -31.56 8.15 -4.06
CA THR A 17 -30.17 8.55 -3.82
C THR A 17 -29.32 7.39 -3.28
N VAL A 18 -28.01 7.59 -3.21
CA VAL A 18 -27.08 6.68 -2.51
C VAL A 18 -27.54 6.45 -1.06
N ARG A 19 -27.96 7.50 -0.35
CA ARG A 19 -28.48 7.40 1.01
C ARG A 19 -29.67 6.45 1.11
N ASP A 20 -30.67 6.63 0.25
CA ASP A 20 -31.89 5.82 0.25
C ASP A 20 -31.57 4.33 0.05
N ALA A 21 -30.61 4.02 -0.82
CA ALA A 21 -30.16 2.65 -1.07
C ALA A 21 -29.41 2.04 0.11
N LEU A 22 -28.54 2.81 0.78
CA LEU A 22 -27.82 2.36 1.98
C LEU A 22 -28.78 2.12 3.15
N GLU A 23 -29.74 3.03 3.38
CA GLU A 23 -30.77 2.88 4.40
C GLU A 23 -31.66 1.65 4.14
N ALA A 24 -32.07 1.43 2.89
CA ALA A 24 -32.84 0.25 2.50
C ALA A 24 -32.05 -1.05 2.66
N ALA A 25 -30.72 -1.01 2.51
CA ALA A 25 -29.83 -2.15 2.73
C ALA A 25 -29.50 -2.39 4.21
N GLY A 26 -29.82 -1.45 5.11
CA GLY A 26 -29.39 -1.49 6.51
C GLY A 26 -27.88 -1.30 6.68
N VAL A 27 -27.21 -0.67 5.72
CA VAL A 27 -25.76 -0.43 5.72
C VAL A 27 -25.47 0.97 6.24
N SER A 28 -24.73 1.07 7.34
CA SER A 28 -24.22 2.33 7.86
C SER A 28 -22.78 2.52 7.43
N VAL A 29 -22.45 3.71 6.93
CA VAL A 29 -21.11 4.06 6.45
C VAL A 29 -20.65 5.33 7.17
N PRO A 30 -19.42 5.37 7.73
CA PRO A 30 -18.87 6.58 8.32
C PRO A 30 -18.83 7.74 7.32
N GLU A 31 -19.04 8.98 7.78
CA GLU A 31 -19.08 10.16 6.89
C GLU A 31 -17.72 10.48 6.24
N ASP A 32 -16.62 10.00 6.84
CA ASP A 32 -15.26 10.30 6.41
C ASP A 32 -14.68 9.27 5.41
N VAL A 33 -15.42 8.21 5.06
CA VAL A 33 -14.96 7.21 4.09
C VAL A 33 -15.50 7.45 2.69
N THR A 34 -14.73 7.01 1.70
CA THR A 34 -15.07 7.16 0.29
C THR A 34 -16.04 6.07 -0.16
N ILE A 35 -17.06 6.46 -0.91
CA ILE A 35 -18.04 5.57 -1.55
C ILE A 35 -17.88 5.69 -3.06
N ALA A 36 -18.03 4.57 -3.76
CA ALA A 36 -18.00 4.53 -5.21
C ALA A 36 -19.28 3.91 -5.77
N VAL A 37 -19.66 4.35 -6.97
CA VAL A 37 -20.70 3.72 -7.78
C VAL A 37 -20.08 3.21 -9.07
N PHE A 38 -20.21 1.91 -9.32
CA PHE A 38 -19.93 1.28 -10.60
C PHE A 38 -21.20 1.31 -11.46
N LYS A 39 -21.12 2.00 -12.60
CA LYS A 39 -22.21 2.21 -13.56
C LYS A 39 -22.19 1.24 -14.74
N GLY A 40 -21.17 0.37 -14.82
CA GLY A 40 -21.01 -0.59 -15.90
C GLY A 40 -19.66 -0.49 -16.61
N GLU A 41 -19.60 -1.11 -17.78
CA GLU A 41 -18.41 -1.16 -18.64
C GLU A 41 -18.67 -0.42 -19.95
N GLN A 42 -17.73 0.42 -20.36
CA GLN A 42 -17.75 1.11 -21.63
C GLN A 42 -16.62 0.59 -22.52
N LYS A 43 -16.94 0.26 -23.78
CA LYS A 43 -15.91 -0.01 -24.78
C LYS A 43 -15.33 1.32 -25.23
N VAL A 44 -14.03 1.49 -25.00
CA VAL A 44 -13.26 2.64 -25.44
C VAL A 44 -12.28 2.18 -26.51
N GLU A 45 -12.34 2.83 -27.66
CA GLU A 45 -11.33 2.69 -28.70
C GLU A 45 -10.31 3.81 -28.50
N ARG A 46 -9.05 3.45 -28.27
CA ARG A 46 -7.93 4.40 -28.24
C ARG A 46 -7.04 4.17 -29.43
N GLU A 47 -6.78 5.23 -30.19
CA GLU A 47 -5.69 5.22 -31.16
C GLU A 47 -4.37 5.12 -30.39
N THR A 48 -3.53 4.17 -30.78
CA THR A 48 -2.18 4.03 -30.21
C THR A 48 -1.19 4.90 -30.98
N ASP A 49 0.01 5.05 -30.42
CA ASP A 49 1.18 5.63 -31.07
C ASP A 49 1.78 4.70 -32.16
N ARG A 50 0.97 3.82 -32.77
CA ARG A 50 1.44 2.82 -33.73
C ARG A 50 0.62 2.84 -35.00
N LEU A 51 1.33 2.76 -36.11
CA LEU A 51 0.75 2.67 -37.45
C LEU A 51 1.05 1.31 -38.04
N ARG A 52 0.02 0.69 -38.63
CA ARG A 52 0.15 -0.54 -39.40
C ARG A 52 0.26 -0.18 -40.87
N ILE A 53 1.39 -0.52 -41.46
CA ILE A 53 1.66 -0.36 -42.89
C ILE A 53 1.31 -1.68 -43.57
N MET A 54 0.34 -1.63 -44.49
CA MET A 54 -0.11 -2.78 -45.28
C MET A 54 0.67 -2.82 -46.60
N LEU A 55 1.21 -3.97 -46.95
CA LEU A 55 2.00 -4.17 -48.17
C LEU A 55 1.45 -5.34 -48.99
N GLU A 56 1.35 -5.14 -50.30
CA GLU A 56 1.08 -6.20 -51.28
C GLU A 56 2.39 -6.94 -51.58
N THR A 57 2.48 -8.19 -51.12
CA THR A 57 3.66 -9.05 -51.26
C THR A 57 3.29 -10.33 -52.01
N GLY A 58 3.52 -10.34 -53.33
CA GLY A 58 3.12 -11.45 -54.19
C GLY A 58 1.60 -11.52 -54.35
N ASP A 59 0.98 -12.62 -53.90
CA ASP A 59 -0.48 -12.85 -53.95
C ASP A 59 -1.17 -12.60 -52.58
N GLU A 60 -0.42 -12.12 -51.58
CA GLU A 60 -0.90 -11.89 -50.21
C GLU A 60 -0.69 -10.43 -49.79
N GLU A 61 -1.52 -9.96 -48.86
CA GLU A 61 -1.33 -8.68 -48.19
C GLU A 61 -0.80 -8.93 -46.78
N LEU A 62 0.40 -8.42 -46.50
CA LEU A 62 1.07 -8.55 -45.21
C LEU A 62 1.23 -7.19 -44.56
N SER A 63 1.53 -7.16 -43.26
CA SER A 63 1.67 -5.90 -42.54
C SER A 63 2.86 -5.87 -41.61
N LEU A 64 3.37 -4.66 -41.40
CA LEU A 64 4.32 -4.34 -40.35
C LEU A 64 3.77 -3.18 -39.52
N THR A 65 4.18 -3.12 -38.26
CA THR A 65 3.73 -2.08 -37.33
C THR A 65 4.92 -1.23 -36.90
N VAL A 66 4.79 0.08 -37.07
CA VAL A 66 5.78 1.09 -36.67
C VAL A 66 5.22 1.87 -35.49
N ALA A 67 5.94 1.88 -34.37
CA ALA A 67 5.72 2.82 -33.28
C ALA A 67 6.29 4.19 -33.67
N VAL A 68 5.45 5.21 -33.54
CA VAL A 68 5.70 6.62 -33.77
C VAL A 68 6.47 7.15 -32.55
N GLU A 69 7.78 7.30 -32.68
CA GLU A 69 8.61 7.91 -31.62
C GLU A 69 8.67 9.45 -31.76
N ASP A 70 8.31 9.96 -32.95
CA ASP A 70 8.17 11.37 -33.30
C ASP A 70 6.81 11.58 -34.00
N GLU A 71 5.97 12.50 -33.52
CA GLU A 71 4.60 12.71 -34.05
C GLU A 71 4.58 12.92 -35.57
N ARG A 72 5.60 13.57 -36.14
CA ARG A 72 5.76 13.83 -37.57
C ARG A 72 5.95 12.55 -38.40
N MET A 73 6.34 11.44 -37.76
CA MET A 73 6.42 10.14 -38.43
C MET A 73 5.04 9.66 -38.88
N SER A 74 3.96 10.11 -38.23
CA SER A 74 2.60 9.80 -38.67
C SER A 74 2.30 10.45 -40.01
N GLU A 75 2.66 11.73 -40.18
CA GLU A 75 2.51 12.47 -41.43
C GLU A 75 3.32 11.83 -42.57
N VAL A 76 4.57 11.39 -42.30
CA VAL A 76 5.35 10.64 -43.29
C VAL A 76 4.67 9.33 -43.69
N CYS A 77 4.10 8.62 -42.73
CA CYS A 77 3.41 7.36 -42.97
C CYS A 77 2.11 7.55 -43.77
N GLU A 78 1.42 8.68 -43.64
CA GLU A 78 0.22 9.02 -44.42
C GLU A 78 0.51 9.17 -45.92
N GLU A 79 1.74 9.54 -46.28
CA GLU A 79 2.21 9.68 -47.67
C GLU A 79 2.74 8.36 -48.29
N LEU A 80 2.85 7.29 -47.49
CA LEU A 80 3.30 5.97 -47.98
C LEU A 80 2.34 5.24 -48.93
N PRO A 81 1.00 5.37 -48.87
CA PRO A 81 0.11 4.65 -49.79
C PRO A 81 0.48 4.88 -51.26
N GLY A 82 0.73 3.80 -51.99
CA GLY A 82 1.19 3.84 -53.38
C GLY A 82 2.72 3.86 -53.55
N ALA A 83 3.49 4.11 -52.49
CA ALA A 83 4.93 3.94 -52.49
C ALA A 83 5.29 2.47 -52.71
N SER A 84 6.48 2.24 -53.29
CA SER A 84 6.97 0.88 -53.54
C SER A 84 8.34 0.67 -52.92
N VAL A 85 8.69 -0.58 -52.67
CA VAL A 85 10.05 -0.98 -52.31
C VAL A 85 10.95 -0.67 -53.50
N SER A 86 11.67 0.45 -53.40
CA SER A 86 12.57 0.93 -54.44
C SER A 86 13.91 0.20 -54.39
N TRP A 87 14.37 -0.15 -53.19
CA TRP A 87 15.51 -1.04 -53.01
C TRP A 87 15.41 -1.86 -51.73
N THR A 88 16.13 -2.98 -51.73
CA THR A 88 16.33 -3.85 -50.58
C THR A 88 17.78 -4.31 -50.62
N THR A 89 18.47 -4.22 -49.50
CA THR A 89 19.82 -4.74 -49.34
C THR A 89 19.86 -5.74 -48.19
N ARG A 90 21.06 -6.21 -47.88
CA ARG A 90 21.28 -7.03 -46.69
C ARG A 90 20.95 -6.26 -45.41
N ASP A 91 21.12 -4.93 -45.39
CA ASP A 91 21.12 -4.12 -44.18
C ASP A 91 19.91 -3.18 -44.05
N GLU A 92 19.16 -2.95 -45.12
CA GLU A 92 18.07 -1.96 -45.17
C GLU A 92 17.06 -2.23 -46.29
N VAL A 93 15.90 -1.58 -46.19
CA VAL A 93 14.87 -1.50 -47.25
C VAL A 93 14.40 -0.05 -47.36
N GLY A 94 14.25 0.45 -48.59
CA GLY A 94 13.76 1.80 -48.88
C GLY A 94 12.40 1.78 -49.55
N LEU A 95 11.40 2.38 -48.90
CA LEU A 95 10.05 2.59 -49.42
C LEU A 95 9.90 4.02 -49.94
N GLY A 96 9.46 4.20 -51.17
CA GLY A 96 9.26 5.54 -51.74
C GLY A 96 9.21 5.57 -53.27
N PRO A 97 9.31 6.76 -53.86
CA PRO A 97 9.44 8.05 -53.18
C PRO A 97 8.16 8.45 -52.41
N VAL A 98 8.31 9.30 -51.40
CA VAL A 98 7.23 9.99 -50.66
C VAL A 98 7.50 11.50 -50.68
N ASP A 99 6.43 12.30 -50.82
CA ASP A 99 6.54 13.75 -50.82
C ASP A 99 6.41 14.26 -49.38
N VAL A 100 7.47 14.90 -48.89
CA VAL A 100 7.53 15.46 -47.52
C VAL A 100 7.88 16.94 -47.56
N SER A 101 7.56 17.61 -48.67
CA SER A 101 7.89 19.03 -48.89
C SER A 101 7.29 19.97 -47.84
N ASP A 102 6.19 19.57 -47.21
CA ASP A 102 5.48 20.34 -46.18
C ASP A 102 5.95 20.04 -44.75
N LEU A 103 6.92 19.14 -44.55
CA LEU A 103 7.44 18.78 -43.22
C LEU A 103 8.67 19.61 -42.83
N GLU A 104 8.71 20.08 -41.58
CA GLU A 104 9.92 20.68 -40.99
C GLU A 104 10.81 19.61 -40.33
N PHE A 105 12.08 19.56 -40.72
CA PHE A 105 13.05 18.59 -40.19
C PHE A 105 14.50 19.08 -40.23
N HIS A 106 15.35 18.40 -39.45
CA HIS A 106 16.79 18.61 -39.43
C HIS A 106 17.54 17.47 -40.11
N THR A 107 18.47 17.81 -40.99
CA THR A 107 19.24 16.82 -41.75
C THR A 107 20.59 16.49 -41.09
N ARG A 108 20.96 15.22 -41.04
CA ARG A 108 22.26 14.71 -40.57
C ARG A 108 22.81 13.63 -41.51
N ARG A 109 24.09 13.28 -41.36
CA ARG A 109 24.75 12.17 -42.07
C ARG A 109 25.54 11.30 -41.08
N GLY A 110 25.67 10.01 -41.40
CA GLY A 110 26.45 9.07 -40.59
C GLY A 110 25.83 8.79 -39.22
N VAL A 111 24.50 8.87 -39.12
CA VAL A 111 23.78 8.59 -37.88
C VAL A 111 23.73 7.07 -37.69
N GLU A 112 24.26 6.59 -36.57
CA GLU A 112 24.18 5.18 -36.21
C GLU A 112 22.79 4.87 -35.64
N VAL A 113 22.09 3.93 -36.27
CA VAL A 113 20.73 3.53 -35.90
C VAL A 113 20.68 2.04 -35.54
N PRO A 114 19.85 1.64 -34.56
CA PRO A 114 19.64 0.23 -34.24
C PRO A 114 18.91 -0.50 -35.37
N PRO A 115 18.89 -1.85 -35.37
CA PRO A 115 18.05 -2.63 -36.26
C PRO A 115 16.57 -2.25 -36.11
N TYR A 116 15.80 -2.39 -37.19
CA TYR A 116 14.35 -2.18 -37.24
C TYR A 116 13.93 -0.75 -36.87
N THR A 117 14.78 0.22 -37.22
CA THR A 117 14.49 1.65 -37.12
C THR A 117 13.91 2.12 -38.45
N ALA A 118 12.75 2.76 -38.40
CA ALA A 118 12.17 3.49 -39.52
C ALA A 118 12.69 4.94 -39.47
N ILE A 119 13.21 5.45 -40.58
CA ILE A 119 13.78 6.79 -40.67
C ILE A 119 13.49 7.39 -42.05
N LEU A 120 13.12 8.66 -42.06
CA LEU A 120 12.96 9.40 -43.30
C LEU A 120 14.33 9.88 -43.80
N ILE A 121 14.67 9.53 -45.05
CA ILE A 121 15.93 9.87 -45.70
C ILE A 121 15.71 10.63 -47.01
N LEU A 122 16.73 11.38 -47.42
CA LEU A 122 16.77 12.20 -48.63
C LEU A 122 18.00 11.82 -49.47
N PRO A 123 17.93 10.81 -50.35
CA PRO A 123 19.07 10.38 -51.16
C PRO A 123 19.64 11.51 -52.04
N THR A 124 18.77 12.37 -52.58
CA THR A 124 19.11 13.48 -53.50
C THR A 124 19.08 14.86 -52.83
N ASN A 125 18.81 14.92 -51.51
CA ASN A 125 18.53 16.17 -50.77
C ASN A 125 17.31 16.96 -51.31
N ASP A 126 16.42 16.28 -52.03
CA ASP A 126 15.15 16.83 -52.52
C ASP A 126 13.99 16.28 -51.65
N PRO A 127 13.27 17.13 -50.90
CA PRO A 127 12.12 16.71 -50.09
C PRO A 127 10.96 16.07 -50.87
N SER A 128 10.88 16.27 -52.19
CA SER A 128 9.87 15.62 -53.05
C SER A 128 10.26 14.20 -53.48
N GLU A 129 11.50 13.78 -53.20
CA GLU A 129 12.04 12.45 -53.49
C GLU A 129 12.56 11.77 -52.21
N ALA A 130 11.82 11.92 -51.10
CA ALA A 130 12.20 11.30 -49.85
C ALA A 130 11.85 9.81 -49.82
N TYR A 131 12.51 9.07 -48.94
CA TYR A 131 12.27 7.65 -48.76
C TYR A 131 12.14 7.30 -47.29
N PHE A 132 11.21 6.40 -47.01
CA PHE A 132 11.05 5.77 -45.72
C PHE A 132 11.96 4.55 -45.65
N LEU A 133 13.11 4.71 -44.99
CA LEU A 133 14.10 3.66 -44.82
C LEU A 133 13.79 2.85 -43.56
N ILE A 134 13.77 1.52 -43.66
CA ILE A 134 13.76 0.64 -42.51
C ILE A 134 15.07 -0.15 -42.46
N THR A 135 15.79 -0.05 -41.35
CA THR A 135 17.02 -0.81 -41.16
C THR A 135 16.73 -2.27 -40.76
N LYS A 136 17.50 -3.22 -41.28
CA LYS A 136 17.45 -4.65 -40.90
C LYS A 136 18.50 -4.97 -39.84
N ARG A 137 19.57 -4.18 -39.77
CA ARG A 137 20.68 -4.31 -38.81
C ARG A 137 21.14 -2.96 -38.30
N ARG A 138 21.96 -2.99 -37.25
CA ARG A 138 22.65 -1.80 -36.77
C ARG A 138 23.59 -1.33 -37.88
N MET A 139 23.44 -0.08 -38.29
CA MET A 139 24.28 0.53 -39.31
C MET A 139 24.37 2.05 -39.13
N ALA A 140 25.40 2.65 -39.71
CA ALA A 140 25.45 4.09 -39.91
C ALA A 140 24.75 4.43 -41.22
N VAL A 141 23.71 5.26 -41.18
CA VAL A 141 22.98 5.70 -42.37
C VAL A 141 23.85 6.70 -43.14
N GLU A 142 24.29 6.32 -44.34
CA GLU A 142 25.15 7.15 -45.18
C GLU A 142 24.38 8.23 -45.96
N TYR A 143 23.06 8.06 -46.09
CA TYR A 143 22.15 9.05 -46.66
C TYR A 143 22.03 10.31 -45.78
N ILE A 144 21.52 11.37 -46.38
CA ILE A 144 20.99 12.48 -45.60
C ILE A 144 19.74 11.95 -44.90
N CYS A 145 19.78 11.88 -43.58
CA CYS A 145 18.67 11.42 -42.77
C CYS A 145 18.07 12.60 -42.00
N THR A 146 16.77 12.53 -41.75
CA THR A 146 16.08 13.51 -40.92
C THR A 146 16.12 13.10 -39.45
N ASP A 147 15.66 13.97 -38.56
CA ASP A 147 15.41 13.66 -37.16
C ASP A 147 14.11 12.87 -36.93
N ILE A 148 13.27 12.68 -37.96
CA ILE A 148 12.01 11.96 -37.89
C ILE A 148 12.29 10.44 -37.94
N HIS A 149 12.00 9.75 -36.83
CA HIS A 149 12.24 8.31 -36.68
C HIS A 149 11.11 7.59 -35.94
N GLY A 150 11.04 6.28 -36.16
CA GLY A 150 10.12 5.36 -35.51
C GLY A 150 10.73 3.96 -35.40
N ARG A 151 10.00 3.01 -34.80
CA ARG A 151 10.50 1.65 -34.56
C ARG A 151 9.53 0.59 -35.02
N VAL A 152 10.01 -0.41 -35.75
CA VAL A 152 9.19 -1.58 -36.09
C VAL A 152 8.99 -2.46 -34.85
N THR A 153 7.75 -2.54 -34.38
CA THR A 153 7.34 -3.33 -33.20
C THR A 153 6.72 -4.68 -33.58
N ALA A 154 6.21 -4.83 -34.81
CA ALA A 154 5.70 -6.09 -35.34
C ALA A 154 5.96 -6.20 -36.86
N GLY A 155 6.06 -7.42 -37.41
CA GLY A 155 6.36 -7.63 -38.84
C GLY A 155 7.85 -7.52 -39.20
N ARG A 156 8.76 -7.79 -38.26
CA ARG A 156 10.22 -7.73 -38.52
C ARG A 156 10.69 -8.77 -39.55
N GLU A 157 10.10 -9.96 -39.52
CA GLU A 157 10.38 -11.01 -40.50
C GLU A 157 9.98 -10.55 -41.91
N LEU A 158 8.83 -9.86 -42.04
CA LEU A 158 8.40 -9.26 -43.31
C LEU A 158 9.45 -8.26 -43.82
N VAL A 159 9.91 -7.32 -42.97
CA VAL A 159 10.96 -6.34 -43.34
C VAL A 159 12.19 -7.03 -43.93
N ASP A 160 12.62 -8.15 -43.34
CA ASP A 160 13.79 -8.88 -43.80
C ASP A 160 13.58 -9.51 -45.18
N GLU A 161 12.35 -9.91 -45.49
CA GLU A 161 11.95 -10.61 -46.72
C GLU A 161 11.47 -9.70 -47.86
N LEU A 162 11.18 -8.42 -47.59
CA LEU A 162 10.68 -7.45 -48.58
C LEU A 162 11.56 -7.40 -49.84
N ARG A 163 10.89 -7.41 -51.00
CA ARG A 163 11.48 -7.45 -52.34
C ARG A 163 11.14 -6.21 -53.14
N GLY A 164 12.02 -5.86 -54.08
CA GLY A 164 11.80 -4.72 -54.98
C GLY A 164 10.48 -4.83 -55.74
N GLY A 165 9.71 -3.75 -55.76
CA GLY A 165 8.43 -3.63 -56.46
C GLY A 165 7.18 -3.96 -55.64
N GLU A 166 7.32 -4.50 -54.42
CA GLU A 166 6.22 -4.63 -53.46
C GLU A 166 5.69 -3.23 -53.09
N ARG A 167 4.38 -3.10 -52.91
CA ARG A 167 3.69 -1.81 -52.81
C ARG A 167 2.99 -1.65 -51.47
N VAL A 168 3.05 -0.45 -50.91
CA VAL A 168 2.23 -0.07 -49.77
C VAL A 168 0.80 0.18 -50.28
N THR A 169 -0.17 -0.56 -49.76
CA THR A 169 -1.58 -0.43 -50.15
C THR A 169 -2.27 0.66 -49.35
N HIS A 170 -2.07 0.66 -48.03
CA HIS A 170 -2.63 1.62 -47.10
C HIS A 170 -1.84 1.62 -45.77
N VAL A 171 -2.02 2.67 -44.98
CA VAL A 171 -1.52 2.79 -43.62
C VAL A 171 -2.67 3.13 -42.69
N GLU A 172 -2.90 2.29 -41.68
CA GLU A 172 -3.99 2.47 -40.71
C GLU A 172 -3.44 2.64 -39.28
N PRO A 173 -4.09 3.44 -38.43
CA PRO A 173 -3.76 3.50 -37.01
C PRO A 173 -4.10 2.18 -36.32
N VAL A 174 -3.21 1.73 -35.43
CA VAL A 174 -3.52 0.59 -34.58
C VAL A 174 -4.42 1.08 -33.45
N VAL A 175 -5.67 0.63 -33.47
CA VAL A 175 -6.66 0.93 -32.44
C VAL A 175 -6.62 -0.16 -31.36
N GLU A 176 -6.36 0.25 -30.11
CA GLU A 176 -6.56 -0.60 -28.95
C GLU A 176 -8.00 -0.49 -28.47
N ARG A 177 -8.69 -1.63 -28.44
CA ARG A 177 -10.02 -1.76 -27.85
C ARG A 177 -9.86 -2.15 -26.39
N ALA A 178 -10.15 -1.22 -25.49
CA ALA A 178 -10.19 -1.48 -24.07
C ALA A 178 -11.64 -1.43 -23.57
N THR A 179 -11.98 -2.32 -22.65
CA THR A 179 -13.21 -2.19 -21.87
C THR A 179 -12.83 -1.43 -20.60
N GLU A 180 -13.27 -0.18 -20.48
CA GLU A 180 -13.06 0.63 -19.28
C GLU A 180 -14.27 0.50 -18.35
N ARG A 181 -14.00 0.31 -17.05
CA ARG A 181 -15.03 0.30 -16.02
C ARG A 181 -15.41 1.72 -15.67
N VAL A 182 -16.69 2.06 -15.76
CA VAL A 182 -17.20 3.37 -15.35
C VAL A 182 -17.47 3.32 -13.86
N VAL A 183 -16.52 3.85 -13.09
CA VAL A 183 -16.62 3.98 -11.64
C VAL A 183 -16.50 5.45 -11.30
N SER A 184 -17.37 5.94 -10.41
CA SER A 184 -17.34 7.32 -9.95
C SER A 184 -17.36 7.36 -8.43
N ARG A 185 -16.58 8.28 -7.86
CA ARG A 185 -16.74 8.66 -6.46
C ARG A 185 -18.06 9.41 -6.33
N VAL A 186 -18.81 9.10 -5.28
CA VAL A 186 -20.13 9.70 -5.01
C VAL A 186 -20.22 10.19 -3.56
N THR A 187 -21.21 11.03 -3.33
CA THR A 187 -21.72 11.46 -2.04
C THR A 187 -23.05 10.77 -1.75
N LEU A 188 -23.54 10.91 -0.52
CA LEU A 188 -24.82 10.31 -0.11
C LEU A 188 -26.03 10.88 -0.87
N ASP A 189 -25.91 12.08 -1.42
CA ASP A 189 -27.02 12.81 -2.07
C ASP A 189 -27.04 12.63 -3.60
N ASP A 190 -26.07 11.90 -4.16
CA ASP A 190 -26.03 11.60 -5.59
C ASP A 190 -27.15 10.63 -5.99
N GLY A 191 -27.78 10.92 -7.14
CA GLY A 191 -28.85 10.10 -7.70
C GLY A 191 -28.33 8.80 -8.32
N LEU A 192 -29.16 7.75 -8.23
CA LEU A 192 -28.85 6.43 -8.76
C LEU A 192 -29.64 6.11 -10.04
N GLU A 193 -29.07 5.24 -10.86
CA GLU A 193 -29.72 4.63 -12.01
C GLU A 193 -29.96 3.12 -11.78
N ALA A 194 -30.90 2.56 -12.54
CA ALA A 194 -31.19 1.14 -12.46
C ALA A 194 -29.96 0.30 -12.85
N GLY A 195 -29.55 -0.63 -11.98
CA GLY A 195 -28.37 -1.47 -12.18
C GLY A 195 -27.08 -0.92 -11.59
N ASP A 196 -27.08 0.29 -11.03
CA ASP A 196 -25.92 0.85 -10.33
C ASP A 196 -25.47 -0.05 -9.17
N ARG A 197 -24.16 -0.15 -9.00
CA ARG A 197 -23.53 -0.94 -7.93
C ARG A 197 -22.76 -0.01 -7.00
N ILE A 198 -23.30 0.20 -5.81
CA ILE A 198 -22.70 0.97 -4.72
C ILE A 198 -21.67 0.08 -4.02
N ILE A 199 -20.48 0.62 -3.81
CA ILE A 199 -19.35 -0.04 -3.19
C ILE A 199 -18.91 0.82 -2.01
N THR A 200 -19.09 0.30 -0.80
CA THR A 200 -18.81 1.02 0.44
C THR A 200 -17.50 0.61 1.09
N ARG A 201 -17.01 -0.60 0.79
CA ARG A 201 -15.85 -1.20 1.44
C ARG A 201 -15.02 -2.07 0.50
N VAL A 202 -13.82 -2.40 0.97
CA VAL A 202 -12.91 -3.38 0.36
C VAL A 202 -12.84 -4.60 1.25
N GLU A 203 -13.06 -5.78 0.68
CA GLU A 203 -12.92 -7.06 1.40
C GLU A 203 -11.64 -7.75 0.96
N ILE A 204 -10.78 -8.11 1.92
CA ILE A 204 -9.49 -8.78 1.69
C ILE A 204 -9.56 -10.19 2.26
N GLU A 205 -9.35 -11.20 1.42
CA GLU A 205 -9.12 -12.56 1.90
C GLU A 205 -7.63 -12.74 2.21
N LEU A 206 -7.31 -13.18 3.43
CA LEU A 206 -5.92 -13.29 3.89
C LEU A 206 -5.25 -14.59 3.40
N GLU A 207 -3.97 -14.48 3.07
CA GLU A 207 -3.13 -15.61 2.67
C GLU A 207 -2.45 -16.24 3.89
N LYS A 208 -2.55 -17.57 3.99
CA LYS A 208 -2.11 -18.33 5.19
C LYS A 208 -0.58 -18.38 5.38
N ASN A 209 0.18 -18.02 4.36
CA ASN A 209 1.63 -18.22 4.31
C ASN A 209 2.45 -17.02 4.85
N ALA A 210 1.78 -15.96 5.33
CA ALA A 210 2.42 -14.78 5.93
C ALA A 210 1.75 -14.38 7.26
N PRO A 211 1.72 -15.26 8.28
CA PRO A 211 0.99 -15.03 9.53
C PRO A 211 1.43 -13.76 10.26
N VAL A 212 2.73 -13.45 10.33
CA VAL A 212 3.21 -12.27 11.07
C VAL A 212 2.84 -10.99 10.34
N SER A 213 2.99 -10.98 9.03
CA SER A 213 2.66 -9.82 8.19
C SER A 213 1.16 -9.58 8.05
N ALA A 214 0.36 -10.66 8.03
CA ALA A 214 -1.10 -10.56 8.07
C ALA A 214 -1.57 -10.01 9.42
N GLU A 215 -0.96 -10.42 10.53
CA GLU A 215 -1.26 -9.87 11.86
C GLU A 215 -0.97 -8.35 11.93
N HIS A 216 0.09 -7.89 11.27
CA HIS A 216 0.37 -6.44 11.13
C HIS A 216 -0.74 -5.70 10.37
N LEU A 217 -1.25 -6.27 9.27
CA LEU A 217 -2.40 -5.70 8.54
C LEU A 217 -3.65 -5.65 9.42
N LEU A 218 -3.97 -6.76 10.10
CA LEU A 218 -5.13 -6.87 11.01
C LEU A 218 -5.06 -5.85 12.15
N ASN A 219 -3.89 -5.72 12.78
CA ASN A 219 -3.68 -4.73 13.82
C ASN A 219 -3.83 -3.29 13.30
N THR A 220 -3.27 -3.01 12.11
CA THR A 220 -3.43 -1.71 11.46
C THR A 220 -4.91 -1.40 11.22
N LEU A 221 -5.70 -2.38 10.78
CA LEU A 221 -7.13 -2.22 10.58
C LEU A 221 -7.87 -1.94 11.89
N GLU A 222 -7.60 -2.71 12.94
CA GLU A 222 -8.24 -2.53 14.25
C GLU A 222 -7.94 -1.14 14.84
N MET A 223 -6.69 -0.68 14.76
CA MET A 223 -6.30 0.66 15.25
C MET A 223 -7.01 1.80 14.51
N GLU A 224 -7.37 1.60 13.23
CA GLU A 224 -8.10 2.58 12.40
C GLU A 224 -9.61 2.36 12.38
N GLU A 225 -10.16 1.44 13.18
CA GLU A 225 -11.57 1.06 13.12
C GLU A 225 -12.01 0.63 11.69
N GLY A 226 -11.10 -0.04 10.97
CA GLY A 226 -11.25 -0.45 9.57
C GLY A 226 -11.09 0.67 8.54
N ARG A 227 -10.82 1.92 8.95
CA ARG A 227 -10.78 3.11 8.05
C ARG A 227 -9.35 3.42 7.61
N LEU A 228 -8.87 2.74 6.57
CA LEU A 228 -7.50 2.94 6.09
C LEU A 228 -7.34 4.21 5.26
N ARG A 229 -6.35 5.04 5.62
CA ARG A 229 -5.99 6.26 4.90
C ARG A 229 -5.06 5.95 3.72
N ILE A 230 -5.42 6.43 2.53
CA ILE A 230 -4.62 6.31 1.32
C ILE A 230 -3.43 7.26 1.39
N LYS A 231 -2.22 6.71 1.46
CA LYS A 231 -0.94 7.46 1.43
C LYS A 231 -0.56 7.87 0.02
N PHE A 232 -0.61 6.93 -0.93
CA PHE A 232 -0.30 7.21 -2.33
C PHE A 232 -1.15 6.35 -3.25
N ARG A 233 -1.46 6.89 -4.43
CA ARG A 233 -2.05 6.14 -5.53
C ARG A 233 -1.21 6.35 -6.78
N THR A 234 -0.80 5.25 -7.38
CA THR A 234 -0.11 5.22 -8.66
C THR A 234 -0.89 4.37 -9.65
N ASP A 235 -0.40 4.31 -10.88
CA ASP A 235 -0.86 3.36 -11.89
C ASP A 235 -0.68 1.89 -11.49
N THR A 236 0.22 1.61 -10.55
CA THR A 236 0.67 0.24 -10.27
C THR A 236 0.16 -0.28 -8.94
N PHE A 237 0.01 0.58 -7.94
CA PHE A 237 -0.49 0.24 -6.62
C PHE A 237 -1.17 1.44 -5.95
N THR A 238 -2.00 1.14 -4.96
CA THR A 238 -2.45 2.05 -3.91
C THR A 238 -1.74 1.65 -2.63
N SER A 239 -1.20 2.59 -1.86
CA SER A 239 -0.54 2.32 -0.58
C SER A 239 -1.22 3.03 0.57
N ILE A 240 -1.19 2.40 1.74
CA ILE A 240 -1.77 2.91 2.99
C ILE A 240 -0.65 3.44 3.90
N GLU A 241 -0.95 4.36 4.81
CA GLU A 241 0.06 4.84 5.76
C GLU A 241 0.63 3.70 6.61
N PRO A 242 1.95 3.68 6.86
CA PRO A 242 2.51 2.71 7.79
C PRO A 242 2.09 3.07 9.22
N ARG A 243 1.69 2.06 9.99
CA ARG A 243 1.59 2.16 11.45
C ARG A 243 2.85 1.61 12.10
N PRO A 244 3.24 2.08 13.30
CA PRO A 244 4.38 1.51 14.00
C PRO A 244 4.22 0.00 14.18
N PHE A 245 5.30 -0.74 13.91
CA PHE A 245 5.30 -2.20 13.84
C PHE A 245 6.56 -2.77 14.53
N TYR A 246 6.57 -4.09 14.76
CA TYR A 246 7.79 -4.84 15.10
C TYR A 246 8.40 -5.43 13.84
N ASP A 247 9.71 -5.66 13.86
CA ASP A 247 10.48 -6.26 12.77
C ASP A 247 9.69 -7.35 12.02
N LEU A 248 9.47 -7.11 10.72
CA LEU A 248 8.69 -8.01 9.87
C LEU A 248 9.63 -9.04 9.24
N PRO A 249 9.37 -10.34 9.40
CA PRO A 249 10.15 -11.37 8.71
C PRO A 249 9.86 -11.34 7.20
N GLU A 250 10.75 -11.92 6.40
CA GLU A 250 10.43 -12.24 5.01
C GLU A 250 9.49 -13.45 4.98
N GLU A 251 8.30 -13.29 4.39
CA GLU A 251 7.23 -14.29 4.31
C GLU A 251 6.55 -14.21 2.94
N ASN A 252 6.18 -15.36 2.36
CA ASN A 252 5.31 -15.43 1.17
C ASN A 252 5.65 -14.45 0.02
N VAL A 253 6.83 -14.58 -0.57
CA VAL A 253 7.27 -13.81 -1.73
C VAL A 253 6.64 -14.40 -3.00
N ASP A 254 5.63 -13.74 -3.56
CA ASP A 254 4.88 -14.23 -4.72
C ASP A 254 4.53 -13.11 -5.72
N MET A 255 3.85 -13.47 -6.81
CA MET A 255 3.34 -12.56 -7.83
C MET A 255 2.40 -11.52 -7.22
N ARG A 256 2.56 -10.28 -7.67
CA ARG A 256 1.80 -9.12 -7.18
C ARG A 256 0.85 -8.68 -8.28
N GLU A 257 -0.12 -9.53 -8.55
CA GLU A 257 -1.18 -9.31 -9.53
C GLU A 257 -2.15 -8.23 -9.06
N ARG A 258 -2.98 -7.73 -9.96
CA ARG A 258 -4.09 -6.84 -9.58
C ARG A 258 -4.95 -7.46 -8.47
N GLY A 259 -5.21 -6.66 -7.42
CA GLY A 259 -5.94 -7.05 -6.22
C GLY A 259 -5.08 -7.71 -5.14
N VAL A 260 -3.82 -8.06 -5.41
CA VAL A 260 -2.94 -8.61 -4.36
C VAL A 260 -2.59 -7.53 -3.35
N VAL A 261 -2.66 -7.89 -2.07
CA VAL A 261 -2.30 -7.06 -0.93
C VAL A 261 -0.96 -7.54 -0.38
N THR A 262 -0.04 -6.62 -0.18
CA THR A 262 1.28 -6.92 0.38
C THR A 262 1.64 -5.98 1.52
N VAL A 263 2.42 -6.48 2.48
CA VAL A 263 3.12 -5.66 3.47
C VAL A 263 4.60 -5.63 3.13
N ARG A 264 5.21 -4.45 3.17
CA ARG A 264 6.65 -4.31 2.94
C ARG A 264 7.43 -4.71 4.19
N ASN A 265 8.33 -5.69 4.06
CA ASN A 265 9.04 -6.29 5.20
C ASN A 265 10.43 -5.69 5.49
N ARG A 266 11.00 -4.91 4.57
CA ARG A 266 12.32 -4.30 4.74
C ARG A 266 12.55 -3.06 3.90
N GLY A 267 13.44 -2.20 4.38
CA GLY A 267 13.93 -1.02 3.66
C GLY A 267 13.09 0.23 3.92
N VAL A 268 13.17 1.20 3.01
CA VAL A 268 12.34 2.43 3.10
C VAL A 268 10.86 2.04 3.04
N ASP A 269 10.02 2.65 3.87
CA ASP A 269 8.57 2.36 3.96
C ASP A 269 8.22 0.93 4.42
N GLU A 270 9.07 0.29 5.23
CA GLU A 270 8.70 -0.94 5.93
C GLU A 270 7.40 -0.76 6.74
N GLY A 271 6.57 -1.81 6.79
CA GLY A 271 5.24 -1.79 7.39
C GLY A 271 4.13 -1.18 6.53
N VAL A 272 4.45 -0.54 5.40
CA VAL A 272 3.44 -0.03 4.47
C VAL A 272 2.68 -1.18 3.81
N VAL A 273 1.34 -1.06 3.79
CA VAL A 273 0.44 -1.94 3.05
C VAL A 273 0.26 -1.41 1.63
N TYR A 274 0.37 -2.30 0.64
CA TYR A 274 0.17 -2.00 -0.77
C TYR A 274 -0.91 -2.90 -1.35
N VAL A 275 -1.82 -2.32 -2.13
CA VAL A 275 -2.78 -3.05 -2.96
C VAL A 275 -2.44 -2.83 -4.42
N TYR A 276 -2.11 -3.91 -5.15
CA TYR A 276 -1.66 -3.82 -6.53
C TYR A 276 -2.82 -3.61 -7.49
N ARG A 277 -2.60 -2.72 -8.47
CA ARG A 277 -3.58 -2.35 -9.51
C ARG A 277 -3.20 -2.88 -10.89
N ARG A 278 -1.93 -3.26 -11.06
CA ARG A 278 -1.36 -3.92 -12.24
C ARG A 278 -0.38 -4.99 -11.80
N ASP A 279 -0.17 -5.96 -12.67
CA ASP A 279 0.67 -7.11 -12.38
C ASP A 279 2.15 -6.72 -12.26
N ARG A 280 2.78 -7.28 -11.23
CA ARG A 280 4.19 -7.10 -10.91
C ARG A 280 4.82 -8.43 -10.51
N THR A 281 6.09 -8.58 -10.86
CA THR A 281 6.89 -9.76 -10.49
C THR A 281 7.11 -9.81 -8.98
N PRO A 282 7.47 -10.97 -8.41
CA PRO A 282 7.80 -11.08 -6.99
C PRO A 282 8.99 -10.20 -6.62
N VAL A 283 9.05 -9.76 -5.36
CA VAL A 283 10.21 -9.09 -4.79
C VAL A 283 10.32 -9.44 -3.31
N GLU A 284 11.53 -9.78 -2.86
CA GLU A 284 11.79 -10.24 -1.50
C GLU A 284 11.44 -9.23 -0.40
N SER A 285 11.35 -7.93 -0.74
CA SER A 285 11.00 -6.90 0.25
C SER A 285 9.49 -6.75 0.47
N HIS A 286 8.64 -7.57 -0.16
CA HIS A 286 7.19 -7.54 0.00
C HIS A 286 6.67 -8.94 0.32
N ASN A 287 5.90 -9.03 1.40
CA ASN A 287 5.17 -10.23 1.77
C ASN A 287 3.75 -10.15 1.22
N VAL A 288 3.32 -11.15 0.47
CA VAL A 288 1.91 -11.25 0.04
C VAL A 288 1.08 -11.71 1.23
N VAL A 289 0.13 -10.88 1.66
CA VAL A 289 -0.69 -11.12 2.86
C VAL A 289 -2.15 -11.41 2.57
N GLY A 290 -2.61 -11.14 1.34
CA GLY A 290 -4.01 -11.34 0.99
C GLY A 290 -4.34 -10.92 -0.43
N ARG A 291 -5.61 -11.04 -0.80
CA ARG A 291 -6.15 -10.58 -2.08
C ARG A 291 -7.53 -9.95 -1.88
N VAL A 292 -7.75 -8.83 -2.54
CA VAL A 292 -9.05 -8.15 -2.61
C VAL A 292 -10.06 -9.08 -3.31
N ARG A 293 -11.15 -9.41 -2.61
CA ARG A 293 -12.27 -10.20 -3.14
C ARG A 293 -13.42 -9.31 -3.62
N ARG A 294 -13.68 -8.21 -2.92
CA ARG A 294 -14.68 -7.20 -3.30
C ARG A 294 -14.14 -5.80 -3.09
N GLY A 295 -14.65 -4.84 -3.86
CA GLY A 295 -14.30 -3.42 -3.70
C GLY A 295 -13.04 -2.96 -4.42
N MET A 296 -12.50 -3.74 -5.37
CA MET A 296 -11.33 -3.32 -6.15
C MET A 296 -11.60 -2.01 -6.93
N GLU A 297 -12.83 -1.82 -7.40
CA GLU A 297 -13.30 -0.63 -8.11
C GLU A 297 -13.24 0.63 -7.23
N LEU A 298 -13.47 0.50 -5.92
CA LEU A 298 -13.34 1.61 -4.97
C LEU A 298 -11.89 2.11 -4.96
N LEU A 299 -10.92 1.19 -4.96
CA LEU A 299 -9.50 1.52 -5.03
C LEU A 299 -9.06 2.12 -6.38
N ASP A 300 -9.89 2.06 -7.42
CA ASP A 300 -9.60 2.73 -8.69
C ASP A 300 -9.92 4.23 -8.67
N VAL A 301 -10.82 4.69 -7.81
CA VAL A 301 -11.30 6.09 -7.78
C VAL A 301 -10.83 6.90 -6.57
N VAL A 302 -10.28 6.26 -5.56
CA VAL A 302 -9.71 6.94 -4.38
C VAL A 302 -8.54 7.85 -4.76
N ALA A 303 -8.34 8.91 -3.99
CA ALA A 303 -7.22 9.84 -4.07
C ALA A 303 -6.35 9.76 -2.82
N GLU A 304 -5.17 10.38 -2.87
CA GLU A 304 -4.33 10.57 -1.68
C GLU A 304 -5.10 11.34 -0.60
N GLY A 305 -5.01 10.86 0.64
CA GLY A 305 -5.70 11.43 1.79
C GLY A 305 -7.10 10.88 2.04
N ASP A 306 -7.72 10.19 1.08
CA ASP A 306 -9.01 9.54 1.26
C ASP A 306 -8.94 8.41 2.30
N ARG A 307 -10.07 8.12 2.94
CA ARG A 307 -10.24 6.93 3.77
C ARG A 307 -11.15 5.93 3.09
N VAL A 308 -10.83 4.66 3.28
CA VAL A 308 -11.58 3.53 2.72
C VAL A 308 -11.88 2.56 3.85
N LEU A 309 -13.13 2.09 3.92
CA LEU A 309 -13.51 1.02 4.84
C LEU A 309 -12.97 -0.31 4.32
N VAL A 310 -12.25 -1.04 5.15
CA VAL A 310 -11.62 -2.32 4.78
C VAL A 310 -11.96 -3.38 5.81
N GLU A 311 -12.35 -4.55 5.32
CA GLU A 311 -12.66 -5.75 6.10
C GLU A 311 -11.79 -6.91 5.62
N THR A 312 -11.50 -7.86 6.51
CA THR A 312 -10.71 -9.06 6.19
C THR A 312 -11.47 -10.34 6.49
N ASP A 313 -11.18 -11.37 5.70
CA ASP A 313 -11.55 -12.75 6.00
C ASP A 313 -10.29 -13.61 6.16
N PRO A 314 -10.02 -14.17 7.36
CA PRO A 314 -10.77 -13.99 8.60
C PRO A 314 -10.59 -12.58 9.22
N PRO A 315 -11.49 -12.16 10.12
CA PRO A 315 -11.24 -11.01 11.00
C PRO A 315 -10.12 -11.35 12.02
N ARG A 316 -9.63 -10.33 12.71
CA ARG A 316 -8.60 -10.51 13.75
C ARG A 316 -9.15 -11.33 14.91
N VAL A 317 -8.38 -12.33 15.36
CA VAL A 317 -8.70 -13.14 16.55
C VAL A 317 -7.60 -12.93 17.59
N ASN A 318 -7.87 -12.02 18.52
CA ASN A 318 -6.95 -11.65 19.59
C ASN A 318 -7.66 -11.75 20.95
N PHE A 319 -7.06 -12.50 21.86
CA PHE A 319 -7.57 -12.74 23.20
C PHE A 319 -6.97 -11.81 24.25
N VAL A 320 -5.83 -11.17 23.96
CA VAL A 320 -5.15 -10.30 24.91
C VAL A 320 -6.04 -9.10 25.26
N GLY A 321 -6.19 -8.82 26.55
CA GLY A 321 -7.02 -7.75 27.10
C GLY A 321 -8.45 -8.14 27.43
N LEU A 322 -8.92 -9.31 26.96
CA LEU A 322 -10.24 -9.84 27.29
C LEU A 322 -10.27 -10.44 28.71
N THR A 323 -11.46 -10.51 29.28
CA THR A 323 -11.76 -11.39 30.41
C THR A 323 -11.74 -12.85 29.98
N VAL A 324 -11.64 -13.79 30.92
CA VAL A 324 -11.67 -15.22 30.59
C VAL A 324 -13.01 -15.62 29.98
N ASP A 325 -14.11 -15.00 30.42
CA ASP A 325 -15.44 -15.27 29.88
C ASP A 325 -15.58 -14.74 28.45
N GLU A 326 -15.15 -13.51 28.15
CA GLU A 326 -15.10 -12.98 26.78
C GLU A 326 -14.18 -13.82 25.87
N ALA A 327 -13.04 -14.28 26.40
CA ALA A 327 -12.14 -15.16 25.67
C ALA A 327 -12.79 -16.51 25.33
N ARG A 328 -13.65 -17.05 26.20
CA ARG A 328 -14.42 -18.27 25.90
C ARG A 328 -15.44 -18.03 24.80
N GLU A 329 -16.16 -16.91 24.85
CA GLU A 329 -17.13 -16.54 23.82
C GLU A 329 -16.47 -16.41 22.45
N LEU A 330 -15.32 -15.70 22.38
CA LEU A 330 -14.56 -15.55 21.14
C LEU A 330 -14.01 -16.91 20.64
N ALA A 331 -13.53 -17.76 21.55
CA ALA A 331 -13.04 -19.09 21.19
C ALA A 331 -14.16 -19.98 20.60
N GLU A 332 -15.37 -19.90 21.17
CA GLU A 332 -16.54 -20.61 20.65
C GLU A 332 -16.97 -20.08 19.27
N GLU A 333 -16.99 -18.76 19.08
CA GLU A 333 -17.33 -18.13 17.80
C GLU A 333 -16.46 -18.63 16.64
N PHE A 334 -15.15 -18.74 16.88
CA PHE A 334 -14.17 -19.16 15.88
C PHE A 334 -13.87 -20.66 15.89
N ASP A 335 -14.55 -21.45 16.74
CA ASP A 335 -14.32 -22.89 16.93
C ASP A 335 -12.82 -23.19 17.19
N VAL A 336 -12.33 -22.62 18.29
CA VAL A 336 -10.94 -22.70 18.81
C VAL A 336 -10.97 -23.27 20.23
N GLU A 337 -10.09 -24.22 20.54
CA GLU A 337 -9.88 -24.72 21.91
C GLU A 337 -9.13 -23.68 22.76
N LEU A 338 -9.71 -23.26 23.89
CA LEU A 338 -9.08 -22.32 24.83
C LEU A 338 -8.43 -23.06 26.02
N GLU A 339 -7.12 -22.93 26.17
CA GLU A 339 -6.34 -23.39 27.33
C GLU A 339 -5.97 -22.19 28.22
N VAL A 340 -6.54 -22.11 29.43
CA VAL A 340 -6.30 -20.99 30.37
C VAL A 340 -5.23 -21.39 31.39
N ASN A 341 -4.19 -20.56 31.51
CA ASN A 341 -3.13 -20.71 32.50
C ASN A 341 -3.07 -19.50 33.44
N GLY A 342 -2.96 -19.78 34.74
CA GLY A 342 -2.90 -18.77 35.79
C GLY A 342 -4.19 -18.69 36.60
N ASP A 343 -4.13 -17.94 37.70
CA ASP A 343 -5.26 -17.66 38.57
C ASP A 343 -5.63 -16.20 38.38
N GLY A 344 -6.64 -15.91 37.56
CA GLY A 344 -6.97 -14.54 37.17
C GLY A 344 -8.14 -14.47 36.20
N ASP A 345 -8.44 -13.26 35.75
CA ASP A 345 -9.53 -13.03 34.80
C ASP A 345 -9.10 -12.26 33.55
N VAL A 346 -8.04 -11.46 33.60
CA VAL A 346 -7.59 -10.67 32.44
C VAL A 346 -6.49 -11.41 31.68
N VAL A 347 -6.69 -11.62 30.38
CA VAL A 347 -5.70 -12.23 29.48
C VAL A 347 -4.58 -11.24 29.17
N VAL A 348 -3.33 -11.63 29.41
CA VAL A 348 -2.14 -10.76 29.23
C VAL A 348 -1.14 -11.27 28.20
N ASP A 349 -1.24 -12.53 27.80
CA ASP A 349 -0.49 -13.10 26.68
C ASP A 349 -1.27 -14.26 26.07
N GLN A 350 -0.94 -14.59 24.81
CA GLN A 350 -1.49 -15.76 24.12
C GLN A 350 -0.44 -16.44 23.25
N GLU A 351 -0.63 -17.72 23.00
CA GLU A 351 0.17 -18.54 22.09
C GLU A 351 -0.73 -19.56 21.36
N PRO A 352 -0.75 -19.61 20.01
CA PRO A 352 -0.06 -18.72 19.07
C PRO A 352 -0.51 -17.26 19.15
N ARG A 353 0.33 -16.36 18.65
CA ARG A 353 0.07 -14.90 18.68
C ARG A 353 -0.73 -14.43 17.48
N GLU A 354 -0.47 -15.02 16.32
CA GLU A 354 -1.04 -14.59 15.05
C GLU A 354 -2.39 -15.27 14.82
N THR A 355 -3.37 -14.48 14.37
CA THR A 355 -4.74 -14.90 14.04
C THR A 355 -4.73 -16.14 13.13
N LEU A 356 -3.91 -16.11 12.07
CA LEU A 356 -3.84 -17.21 11.10
C LEU A 356 -3.28 -18.50 11.72
N ASN A 357 -2.41 -18.41 12.72
CA ASN A 357 -1.87 -19.57 13.42
C ASN A 357 -2.90 -20.14 14.40
N VAL A 358 -3.59 -19.28 15.16
CA VAL A 358 -4.70 -19.69 16.06
C VAL A 358 -5.77 -20.47 15.28
N LEU A 359 -6.23 -19.92 14.15
CA LEU A 359 -7.27 -20.55 13.33
C LEU A 359 -6.80 -21.82 12.63
N LYS A 360 -5.51 -21.92 12.32
CA LYS A 360 -4.90 -23.12 11.73
C LYS A 360 -4.75 -24.24 12.76
N GLU A 361 -4.32 -23.92 13.97
CA GLU A 361 -4.12 -24.88 15.06
C GLU A 361 -5.43 -25.27 15.74
N ARG A 362 -6.47 -24.42 15.62
CA ARG A 362 -7.76 -24.58 16.31
C ARG A 362 -7.60 -24.65 17.83
N LYS A 363 -6.55 -24.01 18.33
CA LYS A 363 -6.18 -24.01 19.74
C LYS A 363 -5.41 -22.74 20.07
N VAL A 364 -5.66 -22.21 21.25
CA VAL A 364 -4.90 -21.09 21.83
C VAL A 364 -4.70 -21.34 23.32
N ARG A 365 -3.50 -21.05 23.80
CA ARG A 365 -3.21 -20.94 25.22
C ARG A 365 -3.16 -19.48 25.61
N VAL A 366 -3.84 -19.12 26.68
CA VAL A 366 -3.84 -17.76 27.26
C VAL A 366 -3.23 -17.77 28.65
N GLU A 367 -2.44 -16.75 28.96
CA GLU A 367 -1.95 -16.49 30.32
C GLU A 367 -2.80 -15.39 30.93
N VAL A 368 -3.31 -15.60 32.15
CA VAL A 368 -4.23 -14.69 32.83
C VAL A 368 -3.68 -14.20 34.16
N VAL A 369 -4.07 -12.98 34.52
CA VAL A 369 -3.76 -12.37 35.81
C VAL A 369 -5.03 -11.76 36.43
N PRO A 370 -5.07 -11.59 37.75
CA PRO A 370 -6.12 -10.83 38.42
C PRO A 370 -6.21 -9.40 37.85
N GLU A 371 -7.41 -8.83 37.78
CA GLU A 371 -7.66 -7.49 37.22
C GLU A 371 -6.84 -6.41 37.94
N ASP A 372 -6.70 -6.53 39.26
CA ASP A 372 -5.89 -5.63 40.10
C ASP A 372 -4.38 -5.77 39.86
N GLU A 373 -3.92 -6.70 39.00
CA GLU A 373 -2.54 -6.76 38.50
C GLU A 373 -2.27 -5.97 37.23
N VAL A 374 -3.32 -5.48 36.58
CA VAL A 374 -3.21 -4.67 35.36
C VAL A 374 -3.34 -3.19 35.74
N ILE A 375 -2.29 -2.44 35.49
CA ILE A 375 -2.23 -1.00 35.81
C ILE A 375 -2.83 -0.22 34.64
N GLU A 376 -3.76 0.68 34.95
CA GLU A 376 -4.33 1.55 33.93
C GLU A 376 -3.51 2.82 33.77
N ILE A 377 -3.21 3.17 32.52
CA ILE A 377 -2.40 4.32 32.16
C ILE A 377 -3.11 5.18 31.11
N GLU A 378 -2.85 6.48 31.16
CA GLU A 378 -3.20 7.45 30.13
C GLU A 378 -1.90 7.89 29.46
N LEU A 379 -1.85 7.89 28.12
CA LEU A 379 -0.67 8.28 27.34
C LEU A 379 -0.87 9.64 26.66
N TYR A 380 0.15 10.49 26.70
CA TYR A 380 0.13 11.84 26.13
C TYR A 380 0.67 11.83 24.70
N GLU A 381 -0.05 11.18 23.78
CA GLU A 381 0.38 10.99 22.39
C GLU A 381 0.56 12.31 21.63
N ASP A 382 -0.25 13.33 21.92
CA ASP A 382 -0.16 14.64 21.28
C ASP A 382 1.06 15.45 21.78
N ASP A 383 1.45 15.30 23.05
CA ASP A 383 2.57 16.04 23.65
C ASP A 383 3.92 15.34 23.46
N ALA A 384 3.92 14.00 23.45
CA ALA A 384 5.13 13.17 23.38
C ALA A 384 5.04 12.00 22.38
N PRO A 385 4.70 12.25 21.10
CA PRO A 385 4.39 11.20 20.13
C PRO A 385 5.53 10.18 19.94
N ARG A 386 6.80 10.64 19.88
CA ARG A 386 7.94 9.74 19.64
C ARG A 386 8.23 8.88 20.86
N SER A 387 8.08 9.44 22.05
CA SER A 387 8.33 8.75 23.32
C SER A 387 7.20 7.78 23.67
N VAL A 388 5.95 8.12 23.32
CA VAL A 388 4.79 7.24 23.43
C VAL A 388 4.91 6.05 22.46
N GLU A 389 5.28 6.28 21.19
CA GLU A 389 5.54 5.17 20.25
C GLU A 389 6.63 4.23 20.79
N TYR A 390 7.72 4.81 21.32
CA TYR A 390 8.78 4.03 21.97
C TYR A 390 8.25 3.18 23.11
N PHE A 391 7.47 3.77 24.00
CA PHE A 391 6.87 3.06 25.13
C PHE A 391 6.03 1.90 24.62
N ARG A 392 5.08 2.15 23.69
CA ARG A 392 4.26 1.09 23.11
C ARG A 392 5.11 -0.02 22.45
N ARG A 393 6.19 0.33 21.75
CA ARG A 393 7.10 -0.67 21.16
C ARG A 393 7.81 -1.52 22.20
N VAL A 394 8.31 -0.93 23.28
CA VAL A 394 9.04 -1.65 24.34
C VAL A 394 8.11 -2.50 25.19
N THR A 395 6.91 -1.99 25.50
CA THR A 395 5.91 -2.72 26.30
C THR A 395 5.11 -3.74 25.49
N LYS A 396 5.31 -3.77 24.18
CA LYS A 396 4.57 -4.57 23.22
C LYS A 396 3.10 -4.19 23.04
N MET A 397 2.78 -2.91 23.21
CA MET A 397 1.44 -2.34 22.99
C MET A 397 1.26 -1.78 21.58
N LEU A 398 2.14 -2.10 20.62
CA LEU A 398 1.89 -1.73 19.22
C LEU A 398 0.78 -2.56 18.60
N ASP A 399 0.66 -3.82 19.02
CA ASP A 399 -0.26 -4.81 18.47
C ASP A 399 -1.17 -5.47 19.52
N ARG A 400 -1.11 -5.00 20.77
CA ARG A 400 -1.82 -5.61 21.90
C ARG A 400 -2.36 -4.53 22.84
N PRO A 401 -3.54 -4.74 23.43
CA PRO A 401 -4.12 -3.78 24.37
C PRO A 401 -3.44 -3.81 25.74
N VAL A 402 -2.74 -4.90 26.10
CA VAL A 402 -2.01 -5.03 27.37
C VAL A 402 -0.51 -5.13 27.12
N GLY A 403 0.22 -4.20 27.72
CA GLY A 403 1.67 -4.12 27.69
C GLY A 403 2.35 -4.77 28.88
N ARG A 404 3.67 -4.96 28.76
CA ARG A 404 4.53 -5.58 29.77
C ARG A 404 5.72 -4.69 30.10
N LEU A 405 5.89 -4.39 31.39
CA LEU A 405 7.01 -3.66 31.94
C LEU A 405 7.78 -4.54 32.91
N LYS A 406 9.07 -4.72 32.68
CA LYS A 406 9.92 -5.52 33.58
C LYS A 406 10.60 -4.60 34.58
N VAL A 407 10.42 -4.83 35.88
CA VAL A 407 11.01 -3.99 36.93
C VAL A 407 12.53 -4.05 36.84
N HIS A 408 13.18 -2.89 36.67
CA HIS A 408 14.62 -2.76 36.67
C HIS A 408 15.14 -2.40 38.07
N PHE A 409 14.53 -1.38 38.69
CA PHE A 409 14.81 -0.98 40.07
C PHE A 409 13.53 -0.51 40.77
N ALA A 410 13.30 -1.03 41.96
CA ALA A 410 12.27 -0.55 42.88
C ALA A 410 12.91 -0.37 44.25
N TYR A 411 13.00 0.89 44.70
CA TYR A 411 13.46 1.24 46.03
C TYR A 411 12.41 2.15 46.65
N ALA A 412 11.72 1.67 47.68
CA ALA A 412 10.68 2.42 48.37
C ALA A 412 11.16 3.84 48.78
N ASP A 413 12.42 3.95 49.20
CA ASP A 413 13.03 5.21 49.65
C ASP A 413 13.26 6.25 48.53
N LEU A 414 13.26 5.85 47.25
CA LEU A 414 13.51 6.74 46.11
C LEU A 414 12.22 7.36 45.54
N GLY A 415 11.04 6.98 46.05
CA GLY A 415 9.75 7.50 45.60
C GLY A 415 9.49 7.29 44.10
N MET A 416 10.06 6.24 43.51
CA MET A 416 9.92 5.92 42.08
C MET A 416 10.18 4.44 41.80
N ILE A 417 9.66 3.97 40.67
CA ILE A 417 9.99 2.65 40.10
C ILE A 417 10.51 2.86 38.69
N VAL A 418 11.57 2.13 38.36
CA VAL A 418 12.19 2.14 37.04
C VAL A 418 12.05 0.76 36.42
N PHE A 419 11.64 0.72 35.16
CA PHE A 419 11.46 -0.46 34.35
C PHE A 419 12.53 -0.53 33.26
N GLU A 420 12.78 -1.76 32.81
CA GLU A 420 13.69 -2.04 31.71
C GLU A 420 13.18 -1.34 30.44
N GLY A 421 14.12 -0.72 29.74
CA GLY A 421 13.91 -0.12 28.44
C GLY A 421 14.72 -0.82 27.35
N ASN A 422 14.72 -0.21 26.18
CA ASN A 422 15.64 -0.52 25.09
C ASN A 422 16.60 0.66 24.87
N GLU A 423 17.87 0.48 25.24
CA GLU A 423 18.90 1.52 25.14
C GLU A 423 19.15 1.98 23.69
N LYS A 424 19.16 1.04 22.73
CA LYS A 424 19.44 1.36 21.32
C LYS A 424 18.34 2.25 20.72
N LEU A 425 17.09 1.95 21.05
CA LEU A 425 15.94 2.77 20.65
C LEU A 425 15.89 4.07 21.44
N GLY A 426 16.19 4.03 22.74
CA GLY A 426 16.17 5.18 23.65
C GLY A 426 17.15 6.28 23.25
N LYS A 427 18.33 5.92 22.75
CA LYS A 427 19.33 6.87 22.20
C LYS A 427 18.84 7.67 20.99
N LYS A 428 17.68 7.36 20.42
CA LYS A 428 17.05 8.10 19.32
C LYS A 428 15.90 9.01 19.80
N LEU A 429 15.60 9.02 21.10
CA LEU A 429 14.54 9.83 21.69
C LEU A 429 15.04 11.26 21.94
N PRO A 430 14.54 12.27 21.22
CA PRO A 430 14.87 13.65 21.55
C PRO A 430 14.23 14.04 22.89
N PRO A 431 14.72 15.10 23.55
CA PRO A 431 13.92 15.77 24.58
C PRO A 431 12.54 16.15 24.03
N GLU A 432 11.48 15.68 24.68
CA GLU A 432 10.09 15.77 24.24
C GLU A 432 9.20 15.77 25.50
N ASN A 433 8.31 16.76 25.64
CA ASN A 433 7.46 16.93 26.83
C ASN A 433 8.22 16.80 28.18
N ASN A 434 9.37 17.48 28.29
CA ASN A 434 10.15 17.48 29.52
C ASN A 434 9.39 18.17 30.67
N PRO A 435 9.53 17.71 31.92
CA PRO A 435 9.04 18.44 33.08
C PRO A 435 9.67 19.84 33.18
N LYS A 436 8.96 20.77 33.83
CA LYS A 436 9.42 22.16 34.00
C LYS A 436 9.79 22.47 35.45
N ASP A 437 8.81 22.32 36.34
CA ASP A 437 8.94 22.76 37.74
C ASP A 437 8.69 21.62 38.73
N ARG A 438 7.70 20.76 38.45
CA ARG A 438 7.30 19.67 39.33
C ARG A 438 6.76 18.50 38.52
N VAL A 439 6.97 17.31 39.05
CA VAL A 439 6.36 16.06 38.58
C VAL A 439 5.50 15.50 39.72
N GLU A 440 4.24 15.22 39.43
CA GLU A 440 3.31 14.66 40.41
C GLU A 440 3.50 13.14 40.55
N ALA A 441 3.05 12.58 41.67
CA ALA A 441 2.92 11.15 41.86
C ALA A 441 2.03 10.53 40.76
N GLY A 442 2.43 9.38 40.25
CA GLY A 442 1.76 8.66 39.16
C GLY A 442 2.22 9.05 37.76
N VAL A 443 3.02 10.11 37.59
CA VAL A 443 3.52 10.49 36.26
C VAL A 443 4.48 9.43 35.72
N LEU A 444 4.27 9.04 34.46
CA LEU A 444 5.05 8.07 33.70
C LEU A 444 5.98 8.82 32.73
N GLY A 445 7.23 8.36 32.65
CA GLY A 445 8.24 8.99 31.80
C GLY A 445 9.27 8.02 31.24
N VAL A 446 10.01 8.50 30.24
CA VAL A 446 11.12 7.77 29.60
C VAL A 446 12.36 8.64 29.59
N THR A 447 13.53 8.05 29.87
CA THR A 447 14.81 8.76 29.79
C THR A 447 15.14 9.03 28.32
N ASN A 448 15.40 10.28 27.97
CA ASN A 448 15.72 10.68 26.59
C ASN A 448 17.23 10.61 26.31
N GLN A 449 17.63 10.92 25.07
CA GLN A 449 19.02 10.84 24.61
C GLN A 449 19.99 11.82 25.29
N ALA A 450 19.52 12.78 26.10
CA ALA A 450 20.40 13.70 26.82
C ALA A 450 21.13 13.05 27.99
N LYS A 451 20.72 11.85 28.42
CA LYS A 451 21.31 11.12 29.55
C LYS A 451 21.88 9.75 29.14
N PRO A 452 22.86 9.21 29.89
CA PRO A 452 23.50 7.93 29.55
C PRO A 452 22.55 6.73 29.51
N HIS A 453 21.51 6.72 30.35
CA HIS A 453 20.56 5.63 30.48
C HIS A 453 19.28 5.85 29.65
N ALA A 454 19.45 6.40 28.44
CA ALA A 454 18.36 6.65 27.50
C ALA A 454 17.53 5.37 27.26
N GLY A 455 16.21 5.51 27.36
CA GLY A 455 15.24 4.45 27.16
C GLY A 455 14.68 3.81 28.44
N LEU A 456 15.27 4.04 29.62
CA LEU A 456 14.64 3.59 30.87
C LEU A 456 13.25 4.21 31.01
N ILE A 457 12.30 3.41 31.49
CA ILE A 457 10.93 3.83 31.73
C ILE A 457 10.76 3.98 33.24
N GLY A 458 10.04 4.98 33.73
CA GLY A 458 9.86 5.15 35.15
C GLY A 458 8.55 5.81 35.53
N VAL A 459 8.11 5.54 36.75
CA VAL A 459 6.90 6.11 37.36
C VAL A 459 7.28 6.76 38.68
N ARG A 460 6.86 8.01 38.88
CA ARG A 460 6.95 8.66 40.20
C ARG A 460 5.89 8.07 41.14
N LEU A 461 6.26 7.74 42.36
CA LEU A 461 5.33 7.30 43.41
C LEU A 461 4.91 8.46 44.34
N GLU A 462 5.72 9.51 44.37
CA GLU A 462 5.59 10.75 45.14
C GLU A 462 5.94 11.96 44.26
N ASP A 463 5.49 13.14 44.68
CA ASP A 463 5.78 14.38 43.96
C ASP A 463 7.28 14.72 44.04
N SER A 464 7.85 15.27 42.96
CA SER A 464 9.25 15.69 42.90
C SER A 464 9.42 17.03 42.21
N GLU A 465 10.22 17.91 42.81
CA GLU A 465 10.60 19.23 42.26
C GLU A 465 11.99 19.22 41.61
N GLU A 466 12.74 18.11 41.73
CA GLU A 466 14.14 18.03 41.27
C GLU A 466 14.36 16.98 40.17
N TYR A 467 13.58 15.89 40.17
CA TYR A 467 13.84 14.72 39.32
C TYR A 467 12.57 14.20 38.63
N GLY A 468 12.73 13.76 37.37
CA GLY A 468 11.68 13.15 36.57
C GLY A 468 11.30 11.73 37.02
N PRO A 469 10.32 11.08 36.36
CA PRO A 469 9.89 9.70 36.66
C PRO A 469 10.96 8.64 36.56
N THR A 470 12.01 8.87 35.77
CA THR A 470 13.11 7.91 35.63
C THR A 470 14.27 8.13 36.60
N GLY A 471 14.15 9.12 37.49
CA GLY A 471 15.23 9.54 38.40
C GLY A 471 16.25 10.50 37.79
N GLU A 472 16.15 10.77 36.49
CA GLU A 472 16.97 11.77 35.81
C GLU A 472 16.48 13.19 36.09
N THR A 473 17.34 14.20 35.87
CA THR A 473 16.91 15.61 35.90
C THR A 473 15.84 15.88 34.84
N PHE A 474 15.05 16.94 34.99
CA PHE A 474 13.92 17.25 34.11
C PHE A 474 14.29 17.29 32.61
N GLU A 475 15.44 17.84 32.25
CA GLU A 475 15.97 17.83 30.88
C GLU A 475 16.20 16.41 30.30
N GLY A 476 16.39 15.41 31.16
CA GLY A 476 16.72 14.03 30.80
C GLY A 476 15.53 13.08 30.75
N THR A 477 14.32 13.55 31.08
CA THR A 477 13.10 12.76 31.12
C THR A 477 12.08 13.36 30.16
N ASN A 478 11.42 12.50 29.38
CA ASN A 478 10.22 12.84 28.63
C ASN A 478 9.01 12.33 29.40
N VAL A 479 8.03 13.20 29.68
CA VAL A 479 6.75 12.77 30.26
C VAL A 479 5.87 12.21 29.16
N ILE A 480 5.41 10.97 29.34
CA ILE A 480 4.65 10.25 28.31
C ILE A 480 3.22 9.93 28.73
N GLY A 481 2.87 10.20 29.98
CA GLY A 481 1.56 9.83 30.50
C GLY A 481 1.51 9.81 32.02
N ARG A 482 0.49 9.12 32.55
CA ARG A 482 0.31 8.90 33.98
C ARG A 482 -0.41 7.58 34.26
N VAL A 483 -0.20 7.07 35.47
CA VAL A 483 -0.97 5.99 36.05
C VAL A 483 -2.29 6.56 36.57
N VAL A 484 -3.41 6.01 36.13
CA VAL A 484 -4.75 6.42 36.58
C VAL A 484 -5.32 5.44 37.61
N GLU A 485 -4.98 4.15 37.50
CA GLU A 485 -5.34 3.11 38.46
C GLU A 485 -4.14 2.17 38.71
N GLY A 486 -4.02 1.61 39.92
CA GLY A 486 -2.94 0.69 40.28
C GLY A 486 -1.67 1.35 40.86
N LEU A 487 -1.66 2.67 41.11
CA LEU A 487 -0.52 3.34 41.74
C LEU A 487 -0.20 2.82 43.16
N GLY A 488 -1.22 2.41 43.91
CA GLY A 488 -1.06 1.82 45.25
C GLY A 488 -0.22 0.54 45.20
N ARG A 489 -0.49 -0.34 44.22
CA ARG A 489 0.26 -1.58 43.99
C ARG A 489 1.73 -1.32 43.66
N LEU A 490 2.00 -0.30 42.84
CA LEU A 490 3.37 0.10 42.56
C LEU A 490 4.08 0.50 43.85
N ARG A 491 3.44 1.25 44.75
CA ARG A 491 4.05 1.66 46.04
C ARG A 491 4.42 0.49 46.95
N GLU A 492 3.80 -0.67 46.77
CA GLU A 492 4.10 -1.88 47.55
C GLU A 492 5.33 -2.63 47.02
N MET A 493 5.81 -2.30 45.82
CA MET A 493 6.96 -2.98 45.22
C MET A 493 8.28 -2.56 45.85
N ASP A 494 9.18 -3.54 46.01
CA ASP A 494 10.51 -3.31 46.55
C ASP A 494 11.60 -4.05 45.75
N GLN A 495 12.82 -4.13 46.29
CA GLN A 495 13.96 -4.78 45.63
C GLN A 495 13.69 -6.26 45.29
N SER A 496 12.79 -6.94 46.01
CA SER A 496 12.44 -8.33 45.74
C SER A 496 11.62 -8.51 44.46
N ASP A 497 10.97 -7.45 43.97
CA ASP A 497 10.22 -7.44 42.70
C ASP A 497 11.13 -7.16 41.48
N MET A 498 12.45 -7.00 41.65
CA MET A 498 13.36 -6.84 40.52
C MET A 498 13.23 -7.99 39.51
N GLY A 499 12.99 -7.64 38.25
CA GLY A 499 12.75 -8.59 37.17
C GLY A 499 11.30 -9.09 37.05
N ARG A 500 10.41 -8.73 37.99
CA ARG A 500 8.97 -9.01 37.90
C ARG A 500 8.37 -8.27 36.70
N THR A 501 7.37 -8.89 36.07
CA THR A 501 6.57 -8.24 35.02
C THR A 501 5.38 -7.55 35.65
N VAL A 502 5.17 -6.30 35.23
CA VAL A 502 4.00 -5.47 35.53
C VAL A 502 3.22 -5.30 34.24
N TYR A 503 1.91 -5.50 34.30
CA TYR A 503 1.03 -5.38 33.16
C TYR A 503 0.39 -4.01 33.13
N VAL A 504 0.28 -3.41 31.95
CA VAL A 504 -0.30 -2.07 31.77
C VAL A 504 -1.32 -2.06 30.65
N ARG A 505 -2.42 -1.33 30.81
CA ARG A 505 -3.45 -1.13 29.79
C ARG A 505 -3.70 0.36 29.62
N GLU A 506 -3.76 0.82 28.36
CA GLU A 506 -4.09 2.21 28.06
C GLU A 506 -5.61 2.40 28.16
N VAL A 507 -6.04 3.40 28.94
CA VAL A 507 -7.42 3.87 28.90
C VAL A 507 -7.52 5.02 27.91
N ARG A 508 -8.27 4.82 26.82
CA ARG A 508 -8.60 5.90 25.88
C ARG A 508 -9.90 6.54 26.39
N GLY A 509 -9.83 7.80 26.81
CA GLY A 509 -11.05 8.55 27.14
C GLY A 509 -11.99 8.55 25.93
N GLU A 510 -13.31 8.48 26.18
CA GLU A 510 -14.33 8.67 25.14
C GLU A 510 -14.00 9.97 24.37
N ARG A 511 -13.67 9.84 23.08
CA ARG A 511 -13.46 10.98 22.18
C ARG A 511 -14.76 11.39 21.53
#